data_AF-A0A929NLH4-F1
#
_entry.id   AF-A0A929NLH4-F1
#
_cell.length_a   1.000
_cell.length_b   1.000
_cell.length_c   1.000
_cell.angle_alpha   90.00
_cell.angle_beta   90.00
_cell.angle_gamma   90.00
#
_symmetry.space_group_name_H-M   'P 1'
#
loop_
_entity.id
_entity.type
_entity.pdbx_description
1 polymer ?
#
loop_
_entity_poly.entity_id
_entity_poly.type
_entity_poly.pdbx_seq_one_letter_code
_entity_poly.pdbx_strand_id
1 'polypeptide(L)'
;PYPMLSPPKFIGNLSALALGIGMLLVIFKRKKDEAEGTQVGSYADWSLIWMIVAVTVTGIVSEVTRLIGIGFVAYPVYFAHLVFVFCLFLYLPYSKLAHMVYRTTAMVYAKYTGRE
;
A
#
# COMPACT_ATOMS: atom_id res chain seq x y z
N PRO A 1 9.95 9.66 -23.66
CA PRO A 1 8.62 9.34 -23.09
C PRO A 1 8.08 8.01 -23.64
N TYR A 2 8.04 6.95 -22.83
CA TYR A 2 7.43 5.69 -23.26
C TYR A 2 5.93 5.89 -23.61
N PRO A 3 5.41 5.24 -24.65
CA PRO A 3 3.98 5.27 -24.98
C PRO A 3 3.13 4.88 -23.77
N MET A 4 1.96 5.50 -23.60
CA MET A 4 1.04 5.16 -22.49
C MET A 4 0.58 3.70 -22.51
N LEU A 5 0.58 3.09 -23.70
CA LEU A 5 0.26 1.68 -23.95
C LEU A 5 1.45 0.73 -23.82
N SER A 6 2.61 1.20 -23.36
CA SER A 6 3.71 0.29 -23.04
C SER A 6 3.28 -0.65 -21.90
N PRO A 7 3.55 -1.96 -22.00
CA PRO A 7 3.13 -2.95 -21.00
C PRO A 7 3.39 -2.53 -19.54
N PRO A 8 4.56 -1.98 -19.17
CA PRO A 8 4.81 -1.60 -17.77
C PRO A 8 3.94 -0.44 -17.27
N LYS A 9 3.56 0.51 -18.13
CA LYS A 9 2.68 1.62 -17.72
C LYS A 9 1.25 1.18 -17.54
N PHE A 10 0.77 0.31 -18.43
CA PHE A 10 -0.58 -0.23 -18.33
C PHE A 10 -0.77 -1.03 -17.03
N ILE A 11 0.18 -1.93 -16.73
CA ILE A 11 0.17 -2.72 -15.50
C ILE A 11 0.29 -1.80 -14.27
N GLY A 12 1.15 -0.78 -14.35
CA GLY A 12 1.29 0.24 -13.30
C GLY A 12 -0.04 0.91 -12.97
N ASN A 13 -0.73 1.46 -13.96
CA ASN A 13 -1.97 2.21 -13.75
C ASN A 13 -3.12 1.30 -13.28
N LEU A 14 -3.20 0.08 -13.83
CA LEU A 14 -4.15 -0.92 -13.37
C LEU A 14 -3.90 -1.30 -11.91
N SER A 15 -2.63 -1.48 -11.53
CA SER A 15 -2.26 -1.80 -10.14
C SER A 15 -2.56 -0.65 -9.18
N ALA A 16 -2.35 0.60 -9.60
CA ALA A 16 -2.67 1.78 -8.81
C ALA A 16 -4.18 1.91 -8.56
N LEU A 17 -5.01 1.63 -9.58
CA LEU A 17 -6.47 1.57 -9.44
C LEU A 17 -6.91 0.45 -8.50
N ALA A 18 -6.39 -0.77 -8.71
CA ALA A 18 -6.72 -1.91 -7.85
C ALA A 18 -6.34 -1.65 -6.38
N LEU A 19 -5.16 -1.07 -6.15
CA LEU A 19 -4.70 -0.69 -4.81
C LEU A 19 -5.60 0.39 -4.20
N GLY A 20 -5.93 1.44 -4.95
CA GLY A 20 -6.82 2.51 -4.50
C GLY A 20 -8.20 2.00 -4.08
N ILE A 21 -8.81 1.13 -4.90
CA ILE A 21 -10.12 0.53 -4.59
C ILE A 21 -10.01 -0.38 -3.36
N GLY A 22 -8.99 -1.25 -3.30
CA GLY A 22 -8.78 -2.15 -2.17
C GLY A 22 -8.63 -1.38 -0.85
N MET A 23 -7.90 -0.27 -0.88
CA MET A 23 -7.71 0.62 0.27
C MET A 23 -9.02 1.25 0.75
N LEU A 24 -9.86 1.74 -0.17
CA LEU A 24 -11.19 2.28 0.19
C LEU A 24 -12.07 1.20 0.82
N LEU A 25 -12.10 -0.01 0.27
CA LEU A 25 -12.87 -1.13 0.82
C LEU A 25 -12.42 -1.49 2.24
N VAL A 26 -11.10 -1.53 2.48
CA VAL A 26 -10.55 -1.80 3.83
C VAL A 26 -10.97 -0.70 4.81
N ILE A 27 -10.88 0.57 4.43
CA ILE A 27 -11.28 1.70 5.28
C ILE A 27 -12.78 1.63 5.61
N PHE A 28 -13.63 1.39 4.61
CA PHE A 28 -15.08 1.29 4.82
C PHE A 28 -15.46 0.12 5.72
N LYS A 29 -14.90 -1.06 5.45
CA LYS A 29 -15.15 -2.25 6.25
C LYS A 29 -14.73 -2.01 7.71
N ARG A 30 -13.56 -1.43 7.91
CA ARG A 30 -13.03 -1.20 9.26
C ARG A 30 -13.84 -0.15 10.05
N LYS A 31 -14.28 0.93 9.39
CA LYS A 31 -15.20 1.90 10.00
C LYS A 31 -16.54 1.27 10.38
N LYS A 32 -17.03 0.35 9.56
CA LYS A 32 -18.26 -0.40 9.86
C LYS A 32 -18.05 -1.34 11.05
N ASP A 33 -16.97 -2.11 11.08
CA ASP A 33 -16.66 -3.05 12.16
C ASP A 33 -16.45 -2.33 13.51
N GLU A 34 -15.88 -1.12 13.48
CA GLU A 34 -15.71 -0.24 14.65
C GLU A 34 -17.05 0.36 15.12
N ALA A 35 -17.92 0.77 14.19
CA ALA A 35 -19.28 1.23 14.52
C ALA A 35 -20.16 0.13 15.12
N GLU A 36 -19.93 -1.13 14.71
CA GLU A 36 -20.61 -2.31 15.27
C GLU A 36 -19.96 -2.80 16.58
N GLY A 37 -18.88 -2.14 17.06
CA GLY A 37 -18.22 -2.46 18.33
C GLY A 37 -17.49 -3.81 18.34
N THR A 38 -17.30 -4.45 17.19
CA THR A 38 -16.73 -5.79 17.08
C THR A 38 -15.20 -5.80 17.08
N GLN A 39 -14.57 -4.68 16.75
CA GLN A 39 -13.11 -4.53 16.74
C GLN A 39 -12.66 -3.15 17.25
N VAL A 40 -11.71 -3.14 18.18
CA VAL A 40 -11.03 -1.91 18.61
C VAL A 40 -9.81 -1.73 17.73
N GLY A 41 -9.82 -0.71 16.86
CA GLY A 41 -8.72 -0.48 15.92
C GLY A 41 -7.42 -0.14 16.64
N SER A 42 -6.37 -0.93 16.46
CA SER A 42 -5.04 -0.57 16.97
C SER A 42 -4.48 0.63 16.22
N TYR A 43 -3.84 1.57 16.93
CA TYR A 43 -3.19 2.74 16.34
C TYR A 43 -2.16 2.37 15.26
N ALA A 44 -1.43 1.27 15.45
CA ALA A 44 -0.42 0.78 14.51
C ALA A 44 -1.03 0.26 13.19
N ASP A 45 -2.27 -0.25 13.23
CA ASP A 45 -2.96 -0.70 12.03
C ASP A 45 -3.47 0.50 11.21
N TRP A 46 -3.94 1.56 11.89
CA TRP A 46 -4.37 2.80 11.24
C TRP A 46 -3.19 3.54 10.60
N SER A 47 -2.03 3.58 11.25
CA SER A 47 -0.83 4.22 10.69
C SER A 47 -0.33 3.53 9.42
N LEU A 48 -0.41 2.19 9.35
CA LEU A 48 -0.08 1.45 8.12
C LEU A 48 -1.06 1.75 6.99
N ILE A 49 -2.37 1.80 7.27
CA ILE A 49 -3.37 2.16 6.26
C ILE A 49 -3.08 3.56 5.72
N TRP A 50 -2.85 4.56 6.57
CA TRP A 50 -2.52 5.91 6.12
C TRP A 50 -1.23 5.97 5.31
N MET A 51 -0.21 5.20 5.65
CA MET A 51 1.03 5.11 4.89
C MET A 51 0.79 4.59 3.47
N ILE A 52 0.00 3.51 3.31
CA ILE A 52 -0.32 2.96 1.98
C ILE A 52 -1.19 3.94 1.17
N VAL A 53 -2.13 4.65 1.81
CA VAL A 53 -2.90 5.72 1.14
C VAL A 53 -1.93 6.78 0.62
N ALA A 54 -1.02 7.27 1.47
CA ALA A 54 -0.08 8.32 1.12
C ALA A 54 0.82 7.91 -0.06
N VAL A 55 1.36 6.69 -0.05
CA VAL A 55 2.15 6.15 -1.17
C VAL A 55 1.32 6.07 -2.46
N THR A 56 0.09 5.56 -2.38
CA THR A 56 -0.79 5.42 -3.55
C THR A 56 -1.15 6.77 -4.16
N VAL A 57 -1.57 7.72 -3.33
CA VAL A 57 -1.94 9.08 -3.78
C VAL A 57 -0.73 9.80 -4.36
N THR A 58 0.41 9.80 -3.67
CA THR A 58 1.63 10.46 -4.17
C THR A 58 2.15 9.83 -5.46
N GLY A 59 1.98 8.51 -5.65
CA GLY A 59 2.32 7.82 -6.90
C GLY A 59 1.46 8.26 -8.08
N ILE A 60 0.13 8.31 -7.88
CA ILE A 60 -0.82 8.79 -8.91
C ILE A 60 -0.54 10.27 -9.23
N VAL A 61 -0.32 11.10 -8.22
CA VAL A 61 0.00 12.53 -8.42
C VAL A 61 1.34 12.68 -9.14
N SER A 62 2.33 11.85 -8.86
CA SER A 62 3.61 11.86 -9.60
C SER A 62 3.43 11.53 -11.08
N GLU A 63 2.55 10.58 -11.41
CA GLU A 63 2.22 10.28 -12.81
C GLU A 63 1.52 11.47 -13.49
N VAL A 64 0.48 12.02 -12.84
CA VAL A 64 -0.31 13.14 -13.38
C VAL A 64 0.54 14.39 -13.57
N THR A 65 1.36 14.76 -12.58
CA THR A 65 2.26 15.92 -12.68
C THR A 65 3.27 15.77 -13.82
N ARG A 66 3.73 14.54 -14.07
CA ARG A 66 4.58 14.23 -15.23
C ARG A 66 3.83 14.33 -16.57
N LEU A 67 2.53 13.99 -16.61
CA LEU A 67 1.70 14.12 -17.81
C LEU A 67 1.41 15.58 -18.17
N ILE A 68 1.17 16.43 -17.17
CA ILE A 68 0.90 17.87 -17.36
C ILE A 68 2.19 18.64 -17.72
N GLY A 69 3.37 18.05 -17.50
CA GLY A 69 4.65 18.65 -17.88
C GLY A 69 5.14 19.75 -16.93
N ILE A 70 4.56 19.87 -15.73
CA ILE A 70 4.97 20.87 -14.74
C ILE A 70 6.17 20.33 -13.96
N GLY A 71 7.37 20.51 -14.52
CA GLY A 71 8.62 20.02 -13.94
C GLY A 71 8.84 20.48 -12.50
N PHE A 72 8.49 21.73 -12.17
CA PHE A 72 8.68 22.31 -10.83
C PHE A 72 7.96 21.53 -9.72
N VAL A 73 6.78 20.97 -10.01
CA VAL A 73 5.98 20.21 -9.04
C VAL A 73 6.26 18.72 -9.12
N ALA A 74 6.65 18.21 -10.30
CA ALA A 74 6.93 16.79 -10.49
C ALA A 74 8.10 16.29 -9.61
N TYR A 75 9.18 17.07 -9.48
CA TYR A 75 10.35 16.68 -8.67
C TYR A 75 10.06 16.52 -7.17
N PRO A 76 9.46 17.51 -6.47
CA PRO A 76 9.19 17.37 -5.04
C PRO A 76 8.16 16.27 -4.75
N VAL A 77 7.16 16.07 -5.62
CA VAL A 77 6.17 14.99 -5.47
C VAL A 77 6.84 13.63 -5.60
N TYR A 78 7.72 13.46 -6.60
CA TYR A 78 8.45 12.21 -6.78
C TYR A 78 9.39 11.91 -5.62
N PHE A 79 10.08 12.94 -5.11
CA PHE A 79 10.90 12.82 -3.91
C PHE A 79 10.06 12.37 -2.70
N ALA A 80 8.95 13.05 -2.44
CA ALA A 80 8.04 12.70 -1.35
C ALA A 80 7.53 11.25 -1.48
N HIS A 81 7.16 10.82 -2.70
CA HIS A 81 6.74 9.44 -2.95
C HIS A 81 7.82 8.43 -2.55
N LEU A 82 9.09 8.64 -2.95
CA LEU A 82 10.19 7.76 -2.57
C LEU A 82 10.44 7.73 -1.06
N VAL A 83 10.31 8.86 -0.37
CA VAL A 83 10.41 8.91 1.10
C VAL A 83 9.28 8.08 1.74
N PHE A 84 8.05 8.19 1.26
CA PHE A 84 6.94 7.38 1.77
C PHE A 84 7.13 5.89 1.49
N VAL A 85 7.65 5.52 0.32
CA VAL A 85 7.99 4.13 -0.03
C VAL A 85 9.09 3.60 0.91
N PHE A 86 10.12 4.39 1.17
CA PHE A 86 11.18 4.03 2.12
C PHE A 86 10.62 3.83 3.54
N CYS A 87 9.79 4.78 4.01
CA CYS A 87 9.09 4.63 5.30
C CYS A 87 8.24 3.36 5.32
N LEU A 88 7.51 3.05 4.25
CA LEU A 88 6.70 1.83 4.15
C LEU A 88 7.54 0.57 4.35
N PHE A 89 8.73 0.50 3.75
CA PHE A 89 9.65 -0.63 3.97
C PHE A 89 10.18 -0.70 5.41
N LEU A 90 10.42 0.45 6.05
CA LEU A 90 10.80 0.48 7.47
C LEU A 90 9.66 0.04 8.39
N TYR A 91 8.41 0.39 8.08
CA TYR A 91 7.24 -0.01 8.87
C TYR A 91 6.79 -1.46 8.62
N LEU A 92 7.19 -2.06 7.49
CA LEU A 92 6.88 -3.43 7.10
C LEU A 92 7.23 -4.48 8.18
N PRO A 93 8.47 -4.54 8.75
CA PRO A 93 8.84 -5.51 9.77
C PRO A 93 8.13 -5.33 11.11
N TYR A 94 7.70 -4.10 11.43
CA TYR A 94 7.05 -3.78 12.70
C TYR A 94 5.52 -3.91 12.64
N SER A 95 4.97 -4.35 11.51
CA SER A 95 3.53 -4.39 11.27
C SER A 95 2.96 -5.80 11.15
N LYS A 96 1.62 -5.88 11.18
CA LYS A 96 0.83 -7.11 10.95
C LYS A 96 1.15 -7.78 9.61
N LEU A 97 1.69 -7.05 8.62
CA LEU A 97 2.16 -7.63 7.36
C LEU A 97 3.34 -8.59 7.56
N ALA A 98 4.36 -8.22 8.34
CA ALA A 98 5.45 -9.13 8.67
C ALA A 98 4.97 -10.32 9.52
N HIS A 99 4.01 -10.08 10.42
CA HIS A 99 3.41 -11.15 11.20
C HIS A 99 2.67 -12.17 10.33
N MET A 100 2.00 -11.73 9.26
CA MET A 100 1.34 -12.61 8.28
C MET A 100 2.36 -13.53 7.58
N VAL A 101 3.50 -12.98 7.15
CA VAL A 101 4.58 -13.76 6.51
C VAL A 101 5.18 -14.76 7.47
N TYR A 102 5.45 -14.36 8.72
CA TYR A 102 5.98 -15.26 9.74
C TYR A 102 4.99 -16.40 10.05
N ARG A 103 3.70 -16.08 10.23
CA ARG A 103 2.66 -17.06 10.52
C ARG A 103 2.45 -18.05 9.38
N THR A 104 2.40 -17.58 8.14
CA THR A 104 2.25 -18.45 6.96
C THR A 104 3.44 -19.39 6.82
N THR A 105 4.67 -18.88 6.98
CA THR A 105 5.88 -19.69 6.96
C THR A 105 5.87 -20.75 8.07
N ALA A 106 5.47 -20.38 9.28
CA ALA A 106 5.37 -21.33 10.40
C ALA A 106 4.33 -22.43 10.15
N MET A 107 3.14 -22.10 9.61
CA MET A 107 2.12 -23.11 9.28
C MET A 107 2.56 -24.03 8.15
N VAL A 108 3.23 -23.51 7.12
CA VAL A 108 3.80 -24.33 6.04
C VAL A 108 4.86 -25.28 6.59
N TYR A 109 5.73 -24.78 7.48
CA TYR A 109 6.75 -25.60 8.14
C TYR A 109 6.15 -26.66 9.08
N ALA A 110 5.13 -26.30 9.86
CA ALA A 110 4.42 -27.23 10.74
C ALA A 110 3.75 -28.36 9.95
N LYS A 111 3.10 -28.02 8.84
CA LYS A 111 2.51 -29.00 7.90
C LYS A 111 3.56 -29.87 7.21
N TYR A 112 4.71 -29.30 6.85
CA TYR A 112 5.83 -30.04 6.26
C TYR A 112 6.49 -31.00 7.26
N THR A 113 6.56 -30.63 8.54
CA THR A 113 7.20 -31.43 9.60
C THR A 113 6.25 -32.40 10.30
N GLY A 114 4.98 -32.49 9.88
CA GLY A 114 4.00 -33.40 10.46
C GLY A 114 3.66 -33.12 11.94
N ARG A 115 3.83 -31.86 12.38
CA ARG A 115 3.51 -31.40 13.75
C ARG A 115 2.09 -30.81 13.85
N GLU A 116 1.26 -31.02 12.83
CA GLU A 116 -0.16 -30.69 12.75
C GLU A 116 -0.94 -31.90 12.21
#